data_AF-A0A1E5CDU7-F1
#
_entry.id   AF-A0A1E5CDU7-F1
#
_cell.length_a   1.000
_cell.length_b   1.000
_cell.length_c   1.000
_cell.angle_alpha   90.00
_cell.angle_beta   90.00
_cell.angle_gamma   90.00
#
_symmetry.space_group_name_H-M   'P 1'
#
loop_
_entity.id
_entity.type
_entity.pdbx_description
1 polymer ?
#
loop_
_entity_poly.entity_id
_entity_poly.type
_entity_poly.pdbx_seq_one_letter_code
_entity_poly.pdbx_strand_id
1 'polypeptide(L)'
;MNFKTSLLAASVALVLAGCGSDDSAPVVGADVSSELAKKPNIAIPENGRFIDAQVEGLYFVQGMEGGDGWTTADGSYDIDTSNPSVRFVLGNEHGGLLLGNISGRHISTPYEALGTQDRAIALVRLLLTINENADDAAIRIPTEIRNAIEGSTIIATLKAIELDRLDNTASNFLSALAAETGESYELVSENDAMDHLKGSLENLERGSDTKLTHWAKGSNWTFVSRSASQRFGQRSESDEDNISYKLIIHADRTLGDEMFEKTYRSASSIFTLKEDNYVARSGSNDSSISSYYSTIYMSCVADNKTFAWVEEGEGENLQKLPACNGDTNYQPKPEFNNVGFVYDYELVDPNGVITEDEAYSWDEVVGMGAMYKCMADANCSEKSLTNYQVSERDDSHKNERSKMLRETQSGSYDPITDVYTETRVKEYLNGNNKGRIAESISFTYPVEKVGDDRHVDFIGSWKATALNPLCPEMVAEATFTFRETGLTMSGEELNTNENGCYISTYEEEEYPYNELAGMDYWWFGTNKAGASKATLDQLNSTVRWNDRDDNENQDNFKINRFSYIPAGSNWDQGIFYRFTLNDNGNKIATETLRKIVN
;
A
#
# COMPACT_ATOMS: atom_id res chain seq x y z
N MET A 1 3.20 22.22 15.55
CA MET A 1 3.13 20.88 16.18
C MET A 1 4.46 20.22 15.83
N ASN A 2 4.69 18.97 16.11
CA ASN A 2 5.08 18.08 15.02
C ASN A 2 4.64 16.70 15.50
N PHE A 3 3.32 16.63 15.70
CA PHE A 3 2.51 15.60 16.33
C PHE A 3 2.94 15.23 17.78
N LYS A 4 2.17 15.44 18.86
CA LYS A 4 0.79 15.90 19.12
C LYS A 4 0.70 16.45 20.56
N THR A 5 -0.19 17.43 20.82
CA THR A 5 -1.34 17.42 21.78
C THR A 5 -1.67 18.77 22.43
N SER A 6 -2.98 19.05 22.50
CA SER A 6 -3.74 19.67 23.59
C SER A 6 -3.32 21.04 24.13
N LEU A 7 -4.08 22.08 23.75
CA LEU A 7 -4.24 23.25 24.61
C LEU A 7 -5.68 23.75 24.62
N LEU A 8 -6.21 23.82 25.84
CA LEU A 8 -7.51 24.33 26.24
C LEU A 8 -7.82 25.72 25.68
N ALA A 9 -9.06 25.85 25.20
CA ALA A 9 -9.96 27.01 25.27
C ALA A 9 -9.35 28.43 25.30
N ALA A 10 -9.55 29.17 24.21
CA ALA A 10 -9.83 30.61 24.28
C ALA A 10 -10.74 31.04 23.11
N SER A 11 -12.00 31.31 23.45
CA SER A 11 -13.05 31.91 22.63
C SER A 11 -12.66 33.27 22.04
N VAL A 12 -12.89 33.47 20.74
CA VAL A 12 -13.14 34.81 20.14
C VAL A 12 -14.30 34.71 19.16
N ALA A 13 -15.15 35.73 19.23
CA ALA A 13 -16.53 35.77 18.79
C ALA A 13 -16.75 35.71 17.27
N LEU A 14 -17.81 34.99 16.89
CA LEU A 14 -18.56 35.17 15.66
C LEU A 14 -19.00 36.63 15.49
N VAL A 15 -18.72 37.21 14.32
CA VAL A 15 -19.59 38.23 13.72
C VAL A 15 -20.13 37.65 12.41
N LEU A 16 -21.36 37.15 12.47
CA LEU A 16 -22.20 36.94 11.30
C LEU A 16 -22.88 38.28 10.96
N ALA A 17 -22.61 38.78 9.77
CA ALA A 17 -23.46 39.67 8.97
C ALA A 17 -22.89 39.60 7.55
N GLY A 18 -23.63 39.44 6.46
CA GLY A 18 -25.06 39.52 6.20
C GLY A 18 -25.19 39.72 4.67
N CYS A 19 -26.26 39.19 4.09
CA CYS A 19 -26.65 39.20 2.66
C CYS A 19 -26.45 40.54 1.90
N GLY A 20 -26.11 40.47 0.60
CA GLY A 20 -26.27 41.61 -0.32
C GLY A 20 -25.77 41.37 -1.75
N SER A 21 -26.67 41.53 -2.73
CA SER A 21 -26.50 41.34 -4.19
C SER A 21 -25.86 42.55 -4.90
N ASP A 22 -25.17 42.24 -6.00
CA ASP A 22 -24.84 43.01 -7.23
C ASP A 22 -23.98 44.29 -7.28
N ASP A 23 -23.06 44.21 -8.26
CA ASP A 23 -22.48 45.20 -9.18
C ASP A 23 -21.33 46.16 -8.80
N SER A 24 -20.18 45.85 -9.44
CA SER A 24 -19.23 46.73 -10.15
C SER A 24 -18.38 47.78 -9.39
N ALA A 25 -17.10 47.47 -9.15
CA ALA A 25 -15.87 48.25 -9.50
C ALA A 25 -14.66 47.77 -8.66
N PRO A 26 -13.41 47.88 -9.18
CA PRO A 26 -12.31 47.01 -8.76
C PRO A 26 -11.68 47.46 -7.44
N VAL A 27 -11.56 46.55 -6.49
CA VAL A 27 -10.78 46.76 -5.26
C VAL A 27 -9.40 46.16 -5.47
N VAL A 28 -8.39 47.02 -5.40
CA VAL A 28 -6.99 46.62 -5.29
C VAL A 28 -6.76 46.14 -3.86
N GLY A 29 -6.74 44.83 -3.70
CA GLY A 29 -6.41 44.10 -2.47
C GLY A 29 -6.25 42.64 -2.88
N ALA A 30 -5.21 41.97 -2.39
CA ALA A 30 -4.86 40.61 -2.80
C ALA A 30 -6.09 39.69 -2.72
N ASP A 31 -6.61 39.32 -3.90
CA ASP A 31 -7.66 38.33 -4.07
C ASP A 31 -7.07 36.99 -3.67
N VAL A 32 -7.29 36.58 -2.41
CA VAL A 32 -7.11 35.17 -2.04
C VAL A 32 -8.31 34.44 -2.61
N SER A 33 -8.27 34.18 -3.92
CA SER A 33 -9.30 33.41 -4.60
C SER A 33 -9.51 32.09 -3.87
N SER A 34 -10.75 31.72 -3.60
CA SER A 34 -11.12 30.40 -3.07
C SER A 34 -11.27 29.35 -4.17
N GLU A 35 -11.04 29.72 -5.44
CA GLU A 35 -11.15 28.81 -6.57
C GLU A 35 -10.03 27.75 -6.53
N LEU A 36 -10.37 26.53 -6.96
CA LEU A 36 -9.41 25.46 -7.13
C LEU A 36 -8.51 25.74 -8.33
N ALA A 37 -7.19 25.61 -8.16
CA ALA A 37 -6.27 25.65 -9.28
C ALA A 37 -6.62 24.56 -10.30
N LYS A 38 -6.54 24.88 -11.60
CA LYS A 38 -6.80 23.88 -12.64
C LYS A 38 -5.75 22.78 -12.59
N LYS A 39 -6.16 21.52 -12.74
CA LYS A 39 -5.23 20.41 -12.97
C LYS A 39 -4.57 20.59 -14.34
N PRO A 40 -3.24 20.41 -14.46
CA PRO A 40 -2.60 20.44 -15.77
C PRO A 40 -3.06 19.24 -16.60
N ASN A 41 -3.09 19.40 -17.93
CA ASN A 41 -3.23 18.27 -18.82
C ASN A 41 -1.83 17.71 -19.11
N ILE A 42 -1.54 16.52 -18.62
CA ILE A 42 -0.27 15.83 -18.84
C ILE A 42 -0.49 14.84 -19.99
N ALA A 43 0.30 14.99 -21.06
CA ALA A 43 0.22 14.08 -22.18
C ALA A 43 0.66 12.67 -21.75
N ILE A 44 -0.16 11.67 -22.08
CA ILE A 44 0.22 10.28 -21.91
C ILE A 44 1.32 9.97 -22.94
N PRO A 45 2.45 9.38 -22.52
CA PRO A 45 3.52 9.05 -23.46
C PRO A 45 3.14 7.87 -24.34
N GLU A 46 3.66 7.85 -25.57
CA GLU A 46 3.50 6.72 -26.51
C GLU A 46 4.36 5.51 -26.12
N ASN A 47 5.41 5.73 -25.34
CA ASN A 47 6.33 4.70 -24.85
C ASN A 47 6.80 4.98 -23.42
N GLY A 48 7.17 3.90 -22.72
CA GLY A 48 7.77 3.94 -21.39
C GLY A 48 9.01 3.06 -21.33
N ARG A 49 9.69 3.04 -20.18
CA ARG A 49 10.84 2.18 -19.90
C ARG A 49 10.70 1.49 -18.54
N PHE A 50 10.95 0.19 -18.48
CA PHE A 50 11.01 -0.56 -17.22
C PHE A 50 12.46 -0.58 -16.69
N ILE A 51 12.68 -0.08 -15.47
CA ILE A 51 14.01 0.16 -14.88
C ILE A 51 14.14 -0.53 -13.51
N ASP A 52 15.03 -1.51 -13.48
CA ASP A 52 15.73 -2.15 -12.36
C ASP A 52 17.18 -2.40 -12.83
N ALA A 53 17.82 -1.32 -13.30
CA ALA A 53 18.63 -1.30 -14.52
C ALA A 53 17.80 -1.52 -15.80
N GLN A 54 18.38 -1.36 -17.00
CA GLN A 54 17.61 -1.53 -18.24
C GLN A 54 17.22 -3.00 -18.38
N VAL A 55 15.91 -3.32 -18.36
CA VAL A 55 15.43 -4.71 -18.45
C VAL A 55 15.01 -5.04 -19.88
N GLU A 56 15.81 -5.83 -20.59
CA GLU A 56 15.51 -6.36 -21.93
C GLU A 56 14.72 -7.67 -21.83
N GLY A 57 13.65 -7.80 -22.62
CA GLY A 57 12.96 -9.08 -22.79
C GLY A 57 11.84 -9.36 -21.77
N LEU A 58 11.40 -8.37 -21.01
CA LEU A 58 10.23 -8.47 -20.14
C LEU A 58 8.95 -8.37 -20.98
N TYR A 59 8.04 -9.34 -20.84
CA TYR A 59 6.79 -9.35 -21.59
C TYR A 59 5.81 -8.32 -21.06
N PHE A 60 5.15 -7.59 -21.97
CA PHE A 60 4.15 -6.59 -21.63
C PHE A 60 2.90 -6.68 -22.52
N VAL A 61 1.77 -6.25 -21.96
CA VAL A 61 0.50 -6.09 -22.68
C VAL A 61 -0.03 -4.68 -22.46
N GLN A 62 -0.35 -3.98 -23.55
CA GLN A 62 -0.92 -2.64 -23.58
C GLN A 62 -2.43 -2.68 -23.32
N GLY A 63 -2.97 -1.65 -22.66
CA GLY A 63 -4.37 -1.61 -22.27
C GLY A 63 -4.77 -2.78 -21.37
N MET A 64 -6.06 -3.10 -21.33
CA MET A 64 -6.54 -4.28 -20.59
C MET A 64 -6.22 -5.58 -21.32
N GLU A 65 -6.37 -5.61 -22.65
CA GLU A 65 -6.16 -6.77 -23.55
C GLU A 65 -5.74 -6.33 -24.97
N GLY A 66 -4.92 -5.27 -25.07
CA GLY A 66 -4.47 -4.70 -26.34
C GLY A 66 -3.25 -5.39 -26.93
N GLY A 67 -2.40 -4.64 -27.65
CA GLY A 67 -1.17 -5.15 -28.24
C GLY A 67 -0.16 -5.61 -27.18
N ASP A 68 0.74 -6.52 -27.55
CA ASP A 68 1.74 -7.08 -26.67
C ASP A 68 3.15 -7.07 -27.29
N GLY A 69 4.15 -7.39 -26.47
CA GLY A 69 5.53 -7.47 -26.92
C GLY A 69 6.51 -7.69 -25.77
N TRP A 70 7.78 -7.46 -26.05
CA TRP A 70 8.85 -7.52 -25.06
C TRP A 70 9.59 -6.20 -24.98
N THR A 71 10.07 -5.85 -23.80
CA THR A 71 10.91 -4.67 -23.62
C THR A 71 12.19 -4.77 -24.45
N THR A 72 12.62 -3.65 -25.01
CA THR A 72 13.86 -3.54 -25.81
C THR A 72 15.10 -3.49 -24.92
N ALA A 73 16.29 -3.46 -25.53
CA ALA A 73 17.58 -3.44 -24.82
C ALA A 73 17.74 -2.28 -23.82
N ASP A 74 17.06 -1.15 -24.04
CA ASP A 74 17.05 0.00 -23.14
C ASP A 74 15.88 0.00 -22.15
N GLY A 75 15.12 -1.10 -22.09
CA GLY A 75 13.93 -1.29 -21.27
C GLY A 75 12.64 -0.74 -21.85
N SER A 76 12.64 -0.24 -23.09
CA SER A 76 11.47 0.45 -23.66
C SER A 76 10.31 -0.49 -23.98
N TYR A 77 9.09 -0.01 -23.76
CA TYR A 77 7.82 -0.66 -24.12
C TYR A 77 6.84 0.38 -24.69
N ASP A 78 5.89 -0.10 -25.48
CA ASP A 78 4.86 0.73 -26.12
C ASP A 78 3.64 0.92 -25.21
N ILE A 79 2.92 2.03 -25.37
CA ILE A 79 1.75 2.39 -24.58
C ILE A 79 0.58 2.73 -25.52
N ASP A 80 -0.58 2.11 -25.28
CA ASP A 80 -1.83 2.53 -25.88
C ASP A 80 -2.33 3.81 -25.20
N THR A 81 -2.15 4.96 -25.85
CA THR A 81 -2.57 6.27 -25.32
C THR A 81 -4.09 6.41 -25.16
N SER A 82 -4.89 5.55 -25.80
CA SER A 82 -6.36 5.55 -25.67
C SER A 82 -6.84 4.75 -24.44
N ASN A 83 -6.07 3.76 -24.02
CA ASN A 83 -6.28 3.00 -22.78
C ASN A 83 -4.93 2.78 -22.09
N PRO A 84 -4.43 3.79 -21.34
CA PRO A 84 -3.05 3.87 -20.93
C PRO A 84 -2.78 3.03 -19.68
N SER A 85 -2.91 1.71 -19.82
CA SER A 85 -2.42 0.73 -18.85
C SER A 85 -1.40 -0.19 -19.50
N VAL A 86 -0.44 -0.68 -18.72
CA VAL A 86 0.56 -1.64 -19.17
C VAL A 86 0.71 -2.71 -18.10
N ARG A 87 0.48 -3.96 -18.51
CA ARG A 87 0.64 -5.14 -17.66
C ARG A 87 1.97 -5.81 -17.96
N PHE A 88 2.76 -6.08 -16.92
CA PHE A 88 4.04 -6.77 -17.04
C PHE A 88 3.97 -8.21 -16.54
N VAL A 89 4.61 -9.11 -17.27
CA VAL A 89 4.71 -10.54 -16.93
C VAL A 89 6.15 -10.99 -17.14
N LEU A 90 6.74 -11.62 -16.12
CA LEU A 90 7.97 -12.39 -16.32
C LEU A 90 7.58 -13.76 -16.90
N GLY A 91 7.77 -13.91 -18.21
CA GLY A 91 7.25 -15.01 -19.01
C GLY A 91 7.00 -14.54 -20.45
N ASN A 92 5.87 -14.98 -21.02
CA ASN A 92 5.48 -14.61 -22.38
C ASN A 92 3.93 -14.66 -22.57
N GLU A 93 3.45 -14.72 -23.80
CA GLU A 93 2.03 -14.76 -24.15
C GLU A 93 1.27 -15.97 -23.56
N HIS A 94 1.98 -17.05 -23.23
CA HIS A 94 1.40 -18.24 -22.59
C HIS A 94 1.27 -18.10 -21.07
N GLY A 95 1.79 -17.00 -20.51
CA GLY A 95 1.70 -16.63 -19.10
C GLY A 95 3.05 -16.59 -18.40
N GLY A 96 3.01 -16.65 -17.07
CA GLY A 96 4.20 -16.55 -16.21
C GLY A 96 3.87 -15.81 -14.92
N LEU A 97 4.89 -15.24 -14.28
CA LEU A 97 4.73 -14.45 -13.07
C LEU A 97 4.18 -13.06 -13.41
N LEU A 98 2.96 -12.77 -12.94
CA LEU A 98 2.32 -11.48 -13.11
C LEU A 98 2.91 -10.43 -12.14
N LEU A 99 3.59 -9.42 -12.70
CA LEU A 99 4.33 -8.42 -11.92
C LEU A 99 3.51 -7.19 -11.52
N GLY A 100 2.48 -6.85 -12.29
CA GLY A 100 1.72 -5.63 -12.06
C GLY A 100 0.94 -5.19 -13.29
N ASN A 101 -0.05 -4.31 -13.07
CA ASN A 101 -0.67 -3.51 -14.12
C ASN A 101 -0.62 -2.06 -13.67
N ILE A 102 0.08 -1.23 -14.44
CA ILE A 102 0.36 0.16 -14.09
C ILE A 102 -0.25 1.11 -15.12
N SER A 103 -0.48 2.36 -14.75
CA SER A 103 -0.80 3.39 -15.75
C SER A 103 0.43 3.71 -16.62
N GLY A 104 0.21 3.97 -17.91
CA GLY A 104 1.23 4.31 -18.89
C GLY A 104 2.02 5.56 -18.48
N ARG A 105 3.35 5.44 -18.47
CA ARG A 105 4.28 6.46 -17.95
C ARG A 105 5.66 6.31 -18.58
N HIS A 106 6.47 7.37 -18.50
CA HIS A 106 7.81 7.34 -19.10
C HIS A 106 8.75 6.33 -18.44
N ILE A 107 8.71 6.21 -17.12
CA ILE A 107 9.57 5.31 -16.35
C ILE A 107 8.71 4.49 -15.39
N SER A 108 8.95 3.19 -15.36
CA SER A 108 8.35 2.24 -14.43
C SER A 108 9.46 1.46 -13.74
N THR A 109 9.29 1.18 -12.46
CA THR A 109 10.25 0.44 -11.66
C THR A 109 9.53 -0.68 -10.92
N PRO A 110 10.24 -1.58 -10.23
CA PRO A 110 9.62 -2.57 -9.34
C PRO A 110 8.62 -1.95 -8.34
N TYR A 111 8.83 -0.71 -7.87
CA TYR A 111 7.90 -0.05 -6.95
C TYR A 111 6.55 0.28 -7.59
N GLU A 112 6.51 0.80 -8.83
CA GLU A 112 5.25 1.07 -9.52
C GLU A 112 4.46 -0.22 -9.80
N ALA A 113 5.17 -1.31 -10.13
CA ALA A 113 4.53 -2.57 -10.49
C ALA A 113 3.94 -3.29 -9.27
N LEU A 114 4.67 -3.28 -8.13
CA LEU A 114 4.39 -4.16 -6.99
C LEU A 114 4.00 -3.45 -5.70
N GLY A 115 4.32 -2.17 -5.54
CA GLY A 115 3.87 -1.33 -4.44
C GLY A 115 4.57 -1.48 -3.09
N THR A 116 5.00 -2.68 -2.71
CA THR A 116 5.59 -2.93 -1.39
C THR A 116 7.10 -3.19 -1.48
N GLN A 117 7.83 -2.81 -0.42
CA GLN A 117 9.29 -2.92 -0.35
C GLN A 117 9.75 -4.37 -0.55
N ASP A 118 9.17 -5.30 0.22
CA ASP A 118 9.47 -6.73 0.18
C ASP A 118 9.32 -7.33 -1.23
N ARG A 119 8.22 -7.03 -1.91
CA ARG A 119 7.95 -7.55 -3.26
C ARG A 119 8.84 -6.90 -4.31
N ALA A 120 9.08 -5.59 -4.22
CA ALA A 120 9.98 -4.88 -5.12
C ALA A 120 11.39 -5.47 -5.06
N ILE A 121 11.94 -5.66 -3.86
CA ILE A 121 13.26 -6.28 -3.68
C ILE A 121 13.26 -7.75 -4.12
N ALA A 122 12.21 -8.51 -3.84
CA ALA A 122 12.10 -9.88 -4.34
C ALA A 122 12.13 -9.96 -5.88
N LEU A 123 11.47 -9.03 -6.58
CA LEU A 123 11.57 -8.98 -8.03
C LEU A 123 13.00 -8.70 -8.48
N VAL A 124 13.69 -7.74 -7.85
CA VAL A 124 15.09 -7.44 -8.18
C VAL A 124 16.00 -8.64 -7.98
N ARG A 125 15.86 -9.35 -6.85
CA ARG A 125 16.59 -10.59 -6.59
C ARG A 125 16.39 -11.60 -7.71
N LEU A 126 15.15 -11.81 -8.14
CA LEU A 126 14.83 -12.75 -9.21
C LEU A 126 15.41 -12.31 -10.57
N LEU A 127 15.28 -11.04 -10.91
CA LEU A 127 15.77 -10.47 -12.18
C LEU A 127 17.29 -10.53 -12.28
N LEU A 128 18.02 -10.19 -11.22
CA LEU A 128 19.47 -10.32 -11.15
C LEU A 128 19.92 -11.78 -11.23
N THR A 129 19.21 -12.69 -10.56
CA THR A 129 19.55 -14.13 -10.60
C THR A 129 19.45 -14.72 -11.99
N ILE A 130 18.45 -14.33 -12.79
CA ILE A 130 18.25 -14.89 -14.13
C ILE A 130 18.95 -14.09 -15.24
N ASN A 131 19.69 -13.03 -14.90
CA ASN A 131 20.29 -12.14 -15.88
C ASN A 131 21.27 -12.90 -16.80
N GLU A 132 21.03 -12.87 -18.13
CA GLU A 132 21.96 -13.47 -19.11
C GLU A 132 23.27 -12.67 -19.26
N ASN A 133 23.29 -11.41 -18.82
CA ASN A 133 24.48 -10.58 -18.94
C ASN A 133 25.54 -10.94 -17.88
N ALA A 134 26.80 -10.70 -18.22
CA ALA A 134 27.92 -10.94 -17.31
C ALA A 134 28.07 -9.88 -16.20
N ASP A 135 27.36 -8.75 -16.34
CA ASP A 135 27.27 -7.69 -15.35
C ASP A 135 25.83 -7.22 -15.19
N ASP A 136 25.59 -6.44 -14.13
CA ASP A 136 24.26 -5.95 -13.75
C ASP A 136 23.97 -4.54 -14.29
N ALA A 137 24.76 -4.03 -15.24
CA ALA A 137 24.50 -2.69 -15.81
C ALA A 137 23.22 -2.66 -16.67
N ALA A 138 22.83 -3.81 -17.20
CA ALA A 138 21.54 -4.08 -17.83
C ALA A 138 21.13 -5.52 -17.53
N ILE A 139 19.83 -5.75 -17.40
CA ILE A 139 19.27 -7.08 -17.16
C ILE A 139 18.70 -7.61 -18.47
N ARG A 140 19.10 -8.81 -18.87
CA ARG A 140 18.55 -9.47 -20.05
C ARG A 140 17.85 -10.76 -19.66
N ILE A 141 16.54 -10.83 -19.93
CA ILE A 141 15.72 -12.00 -19.65
C ILE A 141 16.11 -13.17 -20.58
N PRO A 142 16.33 -14.38 -20.03
CA PRO A 142 16.66 -15.57 -20.78
C PRO A 142 15.79 -15.87 -21.98
N THR A 143 16.40 -16.29 -23.09
CA THR A 143 15.63 -16.69 -24.30
C THR A 143 14.74 -17.90 -24.04
N GLU A 144 15.10 -18.77 -23.11
CA GLU A 144 14.38 -19.95 -22.66
C GLU A 144 13.07 -19.57 -21.95
N ILE A 145 13.04 -18.41 -21.28
CA ILE A 145 11.82 -17.85 -20.69
C ILE A 145 10.96 -17.21 -21.78
N ARG A 146 11.58 -16.38 -22.63
CA ARG A 146 10.86 -15.67 -23.70
C ARG A 146 10.20 -16.61 -24.71
N ASN A 147 10.90 -17.67 -25.09
CA ASN A 147 10.46 -18.65 -26.09
C ASN A 147 9.83 -19.91 -25.47
N ALA A 148 9.52 -19.89 -24.17
CA ALA A 148 8.92 -21.03 -23.49
C ALA A 148 7.57 -21.39 -24.14
N ILE A 149 7.38 -22.65 -24.52
CA ILE A 149 6.13 -23.08 -25.14
C ILE A 149 4.99 -23.20 -24.12
N GLU A 150 3.75 -23.11 -24.61
CA GLU A 150 2.54 -23.34 -23.81
C GLU A 150 2.63 -24.69 -23.05
N GLY A 151 2.30 -24.65 -21.76
CA GLY A 151 2.34 -25.84 -20.90
C GLY A 151 3.73 -26.36 -20.52
N SER A 152 4.81 -25.64 -20.88
CA SER A 152 6.16 -25.99 -20.44
C SER A 152 6.34 -25.86 -18.92
N THR A 153 7.30 -26.60 -18.36
CA THR A 153 7.68 -26.51 -16.95
C THR A 153 8.11 -25.09 -16.57
N ILE A 154 8.75 -24.34 -17.47
CA ILE A 154 9.12 -22.93 -17.25
C ILE A 154 7.88 -22.07 -17.00
N ILE A 155 6.88 -22.14 -17.88
CA ILE A 155 5.65 -21.36 -17.72
C ILE A 155 4.89 -21.78 -16.45
N ALA A 156 4.78 -23.08 -16.20
CA ALA A 156 4.08 -23.60 -15.02
C ALA A 156 4.75 -23.14 -13.72
N THR A 157 6.09 -23.26 -13.62
CA THR A 157 6.82 -22.86 -12.42
C THR A 157 6.92 -21.35 -12.24
N LEU A 158 6.98 -20.56 -13.32
CA LEU A 158 6.88 -19.09 -13.25
C LEU A 158 5.54 -18.64 -12.66
N LYS A 159 4.43 -19.23 -13.11
CA LYS A 159 3.09 -18.95 -12.57
C LYS A 159 2.99 -19.25 -11.07
N ALA A 160 3.81 -20.17 -10.57
CA ALA A 160 3.84 -20.59 -9.17
C ALA A 160 4.72 -19.72 -8.26
N ILE A 161 5.50 -18.78 -8.82
CA ILE A 161 6.36 -17.91 -8.01
C ILE A 161 5.51 -16.94 -7.20
N GLU A 162 5.84 -16.82 -5.92
CA GLU A 162 5.26 -15.84 -5.01
C GLU A 162 6.37 -14.92 -4.54
N LEU A 163 6.37 -13.64 -4.96
CA LEU A 163 7.46 -12.70 -4.66
C LEU A 163 7.65 -12.47 -3.15
N ASP A 164 6.58 -12.48 -2.36
CA ASP A 164 6.65 -12.34 -0.90
C ASP A 164 7.16 -13.62 -0.20
N ARG A 165 7.34 -14.73 -0.93
CA ARG A 165 7.92 -16.00 -0.47
C ARG A 165 8.94 -16.53 -1.47
N LEU A 166 9.71 -15.62 -2.07
CA LEU A 166 10.61 -15.94 -3.16
C LEU A 166 11.58 -17.08 -2.79
N ASP A 167 12.14 -17.03 -1.57
CA ASP A 167 13.07 -18.05 -1.07
C ASP A 167 12.47 -19.47 -1.02
N ASN A 168 11.14 -19.58 -0.91
CA ASN A 168 10.45 -20.88 -0.89
C ASN A 168 9.93 -21.31 -2.27
N THR A 169 9.71 -20.37 -3.18
CA THR A 169 8.95 -20.63 -4.43
C THR A 169 9.83 -20.55 -5.68
N ALA A 170 10.96 -19.87 -5.63
CA ALA A 170 11.85 -19.72 -6.79
C ALA A 170 12.58 -21.01 -7.17
N SER A 171 12.84 -21.93 -6.22
CA SER A 171 13.72 -23.09 -6.45
C SER A 171 13.28 -23.99 -7.60
N ASN A 172 11.98 -24.22 -7.75
CA ASN A 172 11.43 -25.07 -8.80
C ASN A 172 11.63 -24.43 -10.18
N PHE A 173 11.39 -23.13 -10.28
CA PHE A 173 11.62 -22.36 -11.50
C PHE A 173 13.11 -22.30 -11.85
N LEU A 174 13.98 -21.96 -10.89
CA LEU A 174 15.43 -21.90 -11.12
C LEU A 174 16.01 -23.27 -11.53
N SER A 175 15.47 -24.36 -10.99
CA SER A 175 15.84 -25.72 -11.40
C SER A 175 15.36 -26.06 -12.82
N ALA A 176 14.15 -25.63 -13.18
CA ALA A 176 13.62 -25.79 -14.53
C ALA A 176 14.45 -24.99 -15.55
N LEU A 177 14.82 -23.74 -15.21
CA LEU A 177 15.66 -22.91 -16.05
C LEU A 177 17.07 -23.50 -16.21
N ALA A 178 17.69 -23.94 -15.12
CA ALA A 178 18.99 -24.63 -15.14
C ALA A 178 19.00 -25.87 -16.05
N ALA A 179 17.88 -26.60 -16.12
CA ALA A 179 17.77 -27.77 -16.99
C ALA A 179 17.74 -27.41 -18.48
N GLU A 180 17.19 -26.24 -18.83
CA GLU A 180 17.13 -25.75 -20.22
C GLU A 180 18.44 -25.06 -20.64
N THR A 181 19.06 -24.27 -19.76
CA THR A 181 20.27 -23.49 -20.08
C THR A 181 21.57 -24.25 -19.85
N GLY A 182 21.58 -25.25 -18.95
CA GLY A 182 22.78 -25.93 -18.47
C GLY A 182 23.60 -25.12 -17.46
N GLU A 183 23.05 -24.02 -16.95
CA GLU A 183 23.68 -23.15 -15.94
C GLU A 183 23.25 -23.51 -14.51
N SER A 184 23.85 -22.85 -13.52
CA SER A 184 23.47 -22.96 -12.11
C SER A 184 23.03 -21.58 -11.63
N TYR A 185 21.82 -21.51 -11.08
CA TYR A 185 21.26 -20.26 -10.55
C TYR A 185 21.25 -20.29 -9.03
N GLU A 186 21.83 -19.27 -8.41
CA GLU A 186 21.73 -18.99 -6.98
C GLU A 186 20.96 -17.68 -6.80
N LEU A 187 20.00 -17.68 -5.87
CA LEU A 187 19.17 -16.51 -5.65
C LEU A 187 20.01 -15.39 -5.03
N VAL A 188 19.99 -14.20 -5.65
CA VAL A 188 20.71 -13.03 -5.17
C VAL A 188 20.23 -12.65 -3.77
N SER A 189 21.14 -12.20 -2.91
CA SER A 189 20.81 -11.81 -1.54
C SER A 189 19.93 -10.56 -1.49
N GLU A 190 19.17 -10.38 -0.42
CA GLU A 190 18.34 -9.19 -0.24
C GLU A 190 19.18 -7.90 -0.22
N ASN A 191 20.33 -7.94 0.45
CA ASN A 191 21.25 -6.80 0.54
C ASN A 191 21.81 -6.39 -0.82
N ASP A 192 22.27 -7.35 -1.63
CA ASP A 192 22.82 -7.06 -2.96
C ASP A 192 21.75 -6.49 -3.89
N ALA A 193 20.53 -7.04 -3.84
CA ALA A 193 19.40 -6.53 -4.62
C ALA A 193 18.98 -5.12 -4.16
N MET A 194 18.99 -4.83 -2.86
CA MET A 194 18.74 -3.48 -2.35
C MET A 194 19.78 -2.47 -2.82
N ASP A 195 21.06 -2.83 -2.79
CA ASP A 195 22.16 -1.97 -3.25
C ASP A 195 22.09 -1.74 -4.76
N HIS A 196 21.80 -2.78 -5.54
CA HIS A 196 21.56 -2.67 -6.99
C HIS A 196 20.39 -1.76 -7.32
N LEU A 197 19.22 -1.98 -6.69
CA LEU A 197 18.03 -1.18 -6.93
C LEU A 197 18.27 0.27 -6.54
N LYS A 198 18.93 0.51 -5.39
CA LYS A 198 19.32 1.86 -4.97
C LYS A 198 20.18 2.53 -6.03
N GLY A 199 21.23 1.86 -6.51
CA GLY A 199 22.10 2.40 -7.57
C GLY A 199 21.35 2.68 -8.87
N SER A 200 20.41 1.82 -9.24
CA SER A 200 19.58 1.94 -10.44
C SER A 200 18.58 3.11 -10.38
N LEU A 201 18.09 3.44 -9.18
CA LEU A 201 17.14 4.53 -8.96
C LEU A 201 17.82 5.85 -8.59
N GLU A 202 19.07 5.81 -8.15
CA GLU A 202 19.84 7.00 -7.80
C GLU A 202 20.03 7.89 -9.04
N ASN A 203 19.61 9.15 -8.94
CA ASN A 203 19.64 10.13 -10.03
C ASN A 203 18.80 9.76 -11.27
N LEU A 204 17.97 8.72 -11.21
CA LEU A 204 17.04 8.41 -12.30
C LEU A 204 15.96 9.49 -12.38
N GLU A 205 15.94 10.24 -13.48
CA GLU A 205 14.86 11.19 -13.73
C GLU A 205 13.58 10.45 -14.09
N ARG A 206 12.56 10.58 -13.24
CA ARG A 206 11.27 9.92 -13.40
C ARG A 206 10.19 10.97 -13.48
N GLY A 207 9.34 10.90 -14.50
CA GLY A 207 8.21 11.82 -14.68
C GLY A 207 8.57 13.16 -15.33
N SER A 208 7.55 13.95 -15.66
CA SER A 208 7.69 15.21 -16.39
C SER A 208 7.95 16.43 -15.49
N ASP A 209 8.55 17.48 -16.07
CA ASP A 209 8.67 18.81 -15.44
C ASP A 209 7.37 19.64 -15.51
N THR A 210 6.26 19.01 -15.90
CA THR A 210 4.96 19.69 -15.97
C THR A 210 4.56 20.12 -14.57
N LYS A 211 4.26 21.42 -14.41
CA LYS A 211 3.83 21.96 -13.12
C LYS A 211 2.47 21.40 -12.72
N LEU A 212 2.43 20.74 -11.57
CA LEU A 212 1.24 20.24 -10.90
C LEU A 212 0.62 21.36 -10.08
N THR A 213 -0.07 22.29 -10.75
CA THR A 213 -0.68 23.46 -10.12
C THR A 213 -1.68 23.14 -9.03
N HIS A 214 -2.31 21.95 -9.05
CA HIS A 214 -3.19 21.49 -7.98
C HIS A 214 -2.45 20.95 -6.75
N TRP A 215 -1.20 20.49 -6.91
CA TRP A 215 -0.34 20.04 -5.82
C TRP A 215 0.48 21.16 -5.17
N ALA A 216 0.56 22.33 -5.78
CA ALA A 216 1.32 23.45 -5.23
C ALA A 216 0.53 24.23 -4.16
N LYS A 217 1.23 24.94 -3.28
CA LYS A 217 0.64 25.90 -2.34
C LYS A 217 -0.19 26.94 -3.10
N GLY A 218 -1.25 27.43 -2.44
CA GLY A 218 -2.22 28.33 -3.07
C GLY A 218 -3.22 27.64 -4.01
N SER A 219 -3.12 26.32 -4.21
CA SER A 219 -4.03 25.62 -5.12
C SER A 219 -5.48 25.51 -4.61
N ASN A 220 -5.69 25.71 -3.30
CA ASN A 220 -6.93 25.48 -2.56
C ASN A 220 -7.47 24.05 -2.61
N TRP A 221 -6.76 23.11 -3.24
CA TRP A 221 -7.17 21.71 -3.26
C TRP A 221 -7.12 21.09 -1.88
N THR A 222 -8.11 20.24 -1.62
CA THR A 222 -8.10 19.35 -0.48
C THR A 222 -7.47 18.03 -0.90
N PHE A 223 -6.75 17.40 -0.01
CA PHE A 223 -6.12 16.10 -0.22
C PHE A 223 -6.57 15.15 0.86
N VAL A 224 -6.70 13.89 0.47
CA VAL A 224 -6.84 12.76 1.38
C VAL A 224 -5.56 11.94 1.26
N SER A 225 -4.93 11.68 2.39
CA SER A 225 -3.82 10.76 2.54
C SER A 225 -4.27 9.55 3.34
N ARG A 226 -4.03 8.35 2.81
CA ARG A 226 -4.40 7.06 3.40
C ARG A 226 -3.14 6.22 3.55
N SER A 227 -2.95 5.53 4.65
CA SER A 227 -1.75 4.73 4.88
C SER A 227 -2.03 3.40 5.58
N ALA A 228 -1.22 2.40 5.28
CA ALA A 228 -1.22 1.10 5.96
C ALA A 228 0.21 0.65 6.24
N SER A 229 0.52 0.34 7.50
CA SER A 229 1.79 -0.30 7.85
C SER A 229 1.76 -1.75 7.43
N GLN A 230 2.83 -2.23 6.84
CA GLN A 230 2.90 -3.58 6.29
C GLN A 230 3.49 -4.56 7.32
N ARG A 231 4.61 -4.18 7.94
CA ARG A 231 5.33 -4.99 8.92
C ARG A 231 6.19 -4.14 9.85
N PHE A 232 6.43 -4.63 11.06
CA PHE A 232 7.41 -4.07 11.99
C PHE A 232 8.56 -5.02 12.17
N GLY A 233 9.78 -4.51 11.99
CA GLY A 233 11.02 -5.24 12.20
C GLY A 233 11.69 -4.82 13.51
N GLN A 234 12.46 -5.73 14.10
CA GLN A 234 13.43 -5.41 15.13
C GLN A 234 14.78 -6.00 14.75
N ARG A 235 15.78 -5.13 14.59
CA ARG A 235 17.17 -5.53 14.38
C ARG A 235 17.71 -6.25 15.61
N SER A 236 18.37 -7.37 15.40
CA SER A 236 19.01 -8.13 16.47
C SER A 236 20.21 -7.35 17.05
N GLU A 237 20.36 -7.39 18.38
CA GLU A 237 21.50 -6.77 19.05
C GLU A 237 22.81 -7.54 18.81
N SER A 238 22.73 -8.84 18.49
CA SER A 238 23.91 -9.70 18.32
C SER A 238 24.35 -9.86 16.86
N ASP A 239 23.46 -9.53 15.92
CA ASP A 239 23.68 -9.67 14.48
C ASP A 239 22.89 -8.57 13.78
N GLU A 240 23.57 -7.47 13.45
CA GLU A 240 22.90 -6.29 12.90
C GLU A 240 22.23 -6.61 11.56
N ASP A 241 22.64 -7.62 10.80
CA ASP A 241 22.01 -7.96 9.51
C ASP A 241 20.73 -8.80 9.68
N ASN A 242 20.44 -9.29 10.89
CA ASN A 242 19.27 -10.10 11.17
C ASN A 242 18.12 -9.26 11.73
N ILE A 243 17.02 -9.20 10.98
CA ILE A 243 15.80 -8.48 11.35
C ILE A 243 14.65 -9.48 11.49
N SER A 244 14.01 -9.49 12.67
CA SER A 244 12.77 -10.24 12.89
C SER A 244 11.57 -9.35 12.58
N TYR A 245 10.82 -9.70 11.52
CA TYR A 245 9.60 -9.00 11.12
C TYR A 245 8.35 -9.64 11.70
N LYS A 246 7.39 -8.79 12.08
CA LYS A 246 6.01 -9.14 12.38
C LYS A 246 5.06 -8.48 11.39
N LEU A 247 4.06 -9.21 10.94
CA LEU A 247 3.00 -8.70 10.08
C LEU A 247 1.95 -7.94 10.90
N ILE A 248 1.39 -6.87 10.33
CA ILE A 248 0.46 -5.99 11.04
C ILE A 248 -0.98 -6.33 10.70
N ILE A 249 -1.78 -6.62 11.72
CA ILE A 249 -3.24 -6.78 11.65
C ILE A 249 -3.89 -5.42 11.93
N HIS A 250 -4.73 -4.98 11.00
CA HIS A 250 -5.42 -3.68 11.05
C HIS A 250 -6.89 -3.82 11.46
N ALA A 251 -7.48 -4.99 11.19
CA ALA A 251 -8.87 -5.28 11.52
C ALA A 251 -8.99 -6.76 11.96
N ASP A 252 -9.88 -7.02 12.92
CA ASP A 252 -10.09 -8.38 13.43
C ASP A 252 -11.57 -8.65 13.69
N ARG A 253 -12.16 -9.47 12.82
CA ARG A 253 -13.57 -9.89 12.88
C ARG A 253 -13.83 -10.89 14.02
N THR A 254 -12.80 -11.55 14.54
CA THR A 254 -12.93 -12.53 15.64
C THR A 254 -13.29 -11.87 16.97
N LEU A 255 -13.12 -10.55 17.06
CA LEU A 255 -13.42 -9.77 18.26
C LEU A 255 -14.92 -9.45 18.44
N GLY A 256 -15.76 -9.77 17.45
CA GLY A 256 -17.18 -9.45 17.41
C GLY A 256 -17.47 -8.04 16.90
N ASP A 257 -18.70 -7.82 16.41
CA ASP A 257 -19.08 -6.61 15.67
C ASP A 257 -18.85 -5.31 16.43
N GLU A 258 -19.17 -5.27 17.73
CA GLU A 258 -19.01 -4.06 18.53
C GLU A 258 -17.54 -3.64 18.65
N MET A 259 -16.64 -4.60 18.85
CA MET A 259 -15.21 -4.32 18.92
C MET A 259 -14.68 -3.94 17.55
N PHE A 260 -15.04 -4.72 16.52
CA PHE A 260 -14.64 -4.49 15.15
C PHE A 260 -15.00 -3.06 14.72
N GLU A 261 -16.23 -2.60 14.95
CA GLU A 261 -16.70 -1.25 14.61
C GLU A 261 -15.88 -0.11 15.25
N LYS A 262 -15.27 -0.37 16.40
CA LYS A 262 -14.42 0.58 17.12
C LYS A 262 -12.96 0.52 16.67
N THR A 263 -12.53 -0.54 15.99
CA THR A 263 -11.11 -0.81 15.71
C THR A 263 -10.75 -0.85 14.23
N TYR A 264 -11.67 -1.18 13.30
CA TYR A 264 -11.35 -1.36 11.87
C TYR A 264 -10.91 -0.08 11.13
N ARG A 265 -10.94 1.07 11.81
CA ARG A 265 -10.66 2.38 11.20
C ARG A 265 -9.22 2.42 10.70
N SER A 266 -9.05 2.97 9.51
CA SER A 266 -7.73 3.19 8.92
C SER A 266 -7.22 4.59 9.18
N ALA A 267 -5.89 4.73 9.24
CA ALA A 267 -5.22 6.01 9.34
C ALA A 267 -5.50 6.86 8.11
N SER A 268 -5.88 8.12 8.33
CA SER A 268 -6.12 9.09 7.25
C SER A 268 -5.81 10.51 7.67
N SER A 269 -5.25 11.29 6.76
CA SER A 269 -5.03 12.72 6.93
C SER A 269 -5.73 13.49 5.83
N ILE A 270 -6.48 14.53 6.21
CA ILE A 270 -7.20 15.41 5.30
C ILE A 270 -6.60 16.80 5.45
N PHE A 271 -6.19 17.41 4.35
CA PHE A 271 -5.57 18.74 4.41
C PHE A 271 -5.87 19.59 3.18
N THR A 272 -5.74 20.90 3.30
CA THR A 272 -5.91 21.84 2.19
C THR A 272 -4.66 22.68 2.01
N LEU A 273 -4.24 22.87 0.76
CA LEU A 273 -3.08 23.71 0.41
C LEU A 273 -3.55 25.15 0.16
N LYS A 274 -3.35 26.04 1.15
CA LYS A 274 -3.61 27.48 0.98
C LYS A 274 -2.32 28.20 0.58
N GLU A 275 -2.45 29.46 0.20
CA GLU A 275 -1.29 30.27 -0.20
C GLU A 275 -0.31 30.41 0.98
N ASP A 276 -0.83 30.86 2.13
CA ASP A 276 -0.01 31.18 3.29
C ASP A 276 0.29 29.99 4.20
N ASN A 277 -0.53 28.93 4.15
CA ASN A 277 -0.43 27.79 5.06
C ASN A 277 -0.91 26.47 4.47
N TYR A 278 -0.46 25.40 5.09
CA TYR A 278 -1.07 24.08 5.02
C TYR A 278 -2.13 23.99 6.12
N VAL A 279 -3.34 23.54 5.80
CA VAL A 279 -4.42 23.40 6.80
C VAL A 279 -4.76 21.94 6.97
N ALA A 280 -4.34 21.32 8.08
CA ALA A 280 -4.85 20.02 8.49
C ALA A 280 -6.31 20.19 8.92
N ARG A 281 -7.20 19.33 8.39
CA ARG A 281 -8.64 19.46 8.60
C ARG A 281 -9.10 18.61 9.77
N SER A 282 -10.13 19.12 10.45
CA SER A 282 -10.91 18.34 11.41
C SER A 282 -11.37 17.00 10.81
N GLY A 283 -11.31 15.94 11.62
CA GLY A 283 -11.56 14.56 11.23
C GLY A 283 -10.32 13.77 10.80
N SER A 284 -9.18 14.43 10.55
CA SER A 284 -7.91 13.74 10.28
C SER A 284 -7.44 12.93 11.49
N ASN A 285 -6.95 11.72 11.25
CA ASN A 285 -6.31 10.88 12.25
C ASN A 285 -5.30 9.92 11.60
N ASP A 286 -4.02 10.26 11.72
CA ASP A 286 -2.88 9.48 11.26
C ASP A 286 -2.08 8.82 12.40
N SER A 287 -2.56 8.93 13.64
CA SER A 287 -1.89 8.24 14.74
C SER A 287 -2.39 6.82 14.90
N SER A 288 -1.48 5.98 15.34
CA SER A 288 -1.73 4.60 15.65
C SER A 288 -1.29 4.23 17.07
N ILE A 289 -1.86 3.13 17.54
CA ILE A 289 -1.48 2.39 18.73
C ILE A 289 -1.12 0.98 18.28
N SER A 290 0.08 0.52 18.64
CA SER A 290 0.55 -0.81 18.27
C SER A 290 0.91 -1.66 19.49
N SER A 291 1.09 -2.96 19.26
CA SER A 291 1.74 -3.84 20.23
C SER A 291 0.99 -3.88 21.56
N TYR A 292 1.70 -3.72 22.67
CA TYR A 292 1.10 -3.73 24.00
C TYR A 292 -0.01 -2.67 24.16
N TYR A 293 0.10 -1.52 23.48
CA TYR A 293 -0.88 -0.44 23.62
C TYR A 293 -2.21 -0.73 22.92
N SER A 294 -2.20 -1.44 21.80
CA SER A 294 -3.44 -1.88 21.15
C SER A 294 -4.18 -2.91 22.00
N THR A 295 -3.45 -3.79 22.71
CA THR A 295 -4.09 -4.73 23.65
C THR A 295 -4.76 -4.03 24.83
N ILE A 296 -4.17 -2.96 25.37
CA ILE A 296 -4.81 -2.12 26.40
C ILE A 296 -6.06 -1.44 25.85
N TYR A 297 -5.99 -0.86 24.64
CA TYR A 297 -7.14 -0.21 24.02
C TYR A 297 -8.32 -1.18 23.86
N MET A 298 -8.09 -2.33 23.23
CA MET A 298 -9.14 -3.35 23.04
C MET A 298 -9.71 -3.84 24.37
N SER A 299 -8.85 -4.05 25.38
CA SER A 299 -9.28 -4.43 26.72
C SER A 299 -10.17 -3.37 27.37
N CYS A 300 -9.82 -2.10 27.20
CA CYS A 300 -10.59 -0.97 27.71
C CYS A 300 -11.97 -0.88 27.05
N VAL A 301 -12.00 -1.03 25.72
CA VAL A 301 -13.26 -1.07 24.95
C VAL A 301 -14.14 -2.24 25.40
N ALA A 302 -13.56 -3.43 25.60
CA ALA A 302 -14.29 -4.63 26.02
C ALA A 302 -14.90 -4.50 27.43
N ASP A 303 -14.36 -3.62 28.27
CA ASP A 303 -14.90 -3.28 29.59
C ASP A 303 -15.88 -2.10 29.56
N ASN A 304 -16.23 -1.59 28.37
CA ASN A 304 -17.02 -0.35 28.20
C ASN A 304 -16.40 0.85 28.92
N LYS A 305 -15.07 0.95 28.88
CA LYS A 305 -14.29 2.05 29.45
C LYS A 305 -13.67 2.91 28.35
N THR A 306 -13.17 4.08 28.73
CA THR A 306 -12.56 5.05 27.81
C THR A 306 -11.04 4.92 27.84
N PHE A 307 -10.43 4.70 26.68
CA PHE A 307 -8.99 4.73 26.50
C PHE A 307 -8.51 6.18 26.40
N ALA A 308 -7.44 6.51 27.13
CA ALA A 308 -6.82 7.84 27.12
C ALA A 308 -5.30 7.73 27.29
N TRP A 309 -4.58 8.78 26.93
CA TRP A 309 -3.18 8.95 27.30
C TRP A 309 -3.08 9.78 28.57
N VAL A 310 -2.31 9.32 29.55
CA VAL A 310 -1.97 10.07 30.75
C VAL A 310 -0.48 10.42 30.69
N GLU A 311 -0.17 11.69 30.89
CA GLU A 311 1.20 12.15 31.01
C GLU A 311 1.67 11.98 32.46
N GLU A 312 2.71 11.17 32.67
CA GLU A 312 3.37 11.00 33.96
C GLU A 312 4.82 11.48 33.88
N GLY A 313 5.29 12.15 34.95
CA GLY A 313 6.63 12.74 35.02
C GLY A 313 6.66 14.26 34.78
N GLU A 314 7.86 14.83 34.76
CA GLU A 314 8.08 16.27 34.53
C GLU A 314 9.30 16.49 33.63
N GLY A 315 9.25 17.57 32.83
CA GLY A 315 10.36 17.99 31.96
C GLY A 315 10.74 16.93 30.94
N GLU A 316 12.03 16.60 30.85
CA GLU A 316 12.57 15.61 29.91
C GLU A 316 12.18 14.15 30.24
N ASN A 317 11.54 13.90 31.39
CA ASN A 317 11.08 12.57 31.80
C ASN A 317 9.56 12.36 31.61
N LEU A 318 8.87 13.28 30.93
CA LEU A 318 7.45 13.16 30.65
C LEU A 318 7.21 11.93 29.75
N GLN A 319 6.40 10.99 30.24
CA GLN A 319 5.99 9.79 29.51
C GLN A 319 4.49 9.80 29.28
N LYS A 320 4.05 9.47 28.07
CA LYS A 320 2.65 9.19 27.77
C LYS A 320 2.39 7.71 28.02
N LEU A 321 1.59 7.42 29.03
CA LEU A 321 1.17 6.07 29.38
C LEU A 321 -0.28 5.84 28.93
N PRO A 322 -0.59 4.66 28.38
CA PRO A 322 -1.97 4.30 28.08
C PRO A 322 -2.74 4.12 29.39
N ALA A 323 -3.95 4.64 29.45
CA ALA A 323 -4.83 4.54 30.61
C ALA A 323 -6.24 4.12 30.20
N CYS A 324 -6.90 3.38 31.08
CA CYS A 324 -8.29 3.00 30.91
C CYS A 324 -9.13 3.62 32.03
N ASN A 325 -10.01 4.57 31.69
CA ASN A 325 -10.69 5.45 32.66
C ASN A 325 -9.72 6.13 33.65
N GLY A 326 -8.52 6.47 33.20
CA GLY A 326 -7.48 7.13 34.00
C GLY A 326 -6.59 6.18 34.82
N ASP A 327 -6.82 4.87 34.79
CA ASP A 327 -5.92 3.88 35.41
C ASP A 327 -4.76 3.52 34.46
N THR A 328 -3.54 3.96 34.79
CA THR A 328 -2.30 3.67 34.06
C THR A 328 -1.71 2.30 34.37
N ASN A 329 -2.22 1.60 35.40
CA ASN A 329 -1.81 0.23 35.76
C ASN A 329 -2.79 -0.82 35.21
N TYR A 330 -3.70 -0.42 34.34
CA TYR A 330 -4.71 -1.30 33.77
C TYR A 330 -4.06 -2.47 33.02
N GLN A 331 -4.42 -3.69 33.41
CA GLN A 331 -3.88 -4.91 32.81
C GLN A 331 -4.70 -5.30 31.58
N PRO A 332 -4.05 -5.50 30.41
CA PRO A 332 -4.76 -5.96 29.23
C PRO A 332 -5.29 -7.38 29.45
N LYS A 333 -6.46 -7.67 28.87
CA LYS A 333 -7.04 -9.00 28.91
C LYS A 333 -6.23 -9.95 28.03
N PRO A 334 -5.89 -11.17 28.50
CA PRO A 334 -5.02 -12.09 27.77
C PRO A 334 -5.51 -12.47 26.37
N GLU A 335 -6.83 -12.50 26.15
CA GLU A 335 -7.44 -12.85 24.86
C GLU A 335 -7.02 -11.94 23.71
N PHE A 336 -6.70 -10.66 23.98
CA PHE A 336 -6.27 -9.71 22.96
C PHE A 336 -4.78 -9.79 22.63
N ASN A 337 -4.02 -10.61 23.36
CA ASN A 337 -2.60 -10.86 23.10
C ASN A 337 -2.37 -12.20 22.37
N ASN A 338 -3.42 -12.79 21.77
CA ASN A 338 -3.39 -14.15 21.24
C ASN A 338 -3.08 -14.24 19.73
N VAL A 339 -2.56 -13.19 19.10
CA VAL A 339 -2.20 -13.21 17.67
C VAL A 339 -0.81 -13.81 17.40
N GLY A 340 -0.21 -14.48 18.39
CA GLY A 340 1.06 -15.20 18.22
C GLY A 340 2.30 -14.30 18.11
N PHE A 341 3.45 -14.91 17.81
CA PHE A 341 4.74 -14.22 17.74
C PHE A 341 5.01 -13.56 16.38
N VAL A 342 4.24 -13.93 15.34
CA VAL A 342 4.46 -13.51 13.95
C VAL A 342 3.62 -12.29 13.57
N TYR A 343 2.58 -12.00 14.35
CA TYR A 343 1.70 -10.86 14.11
C TYR A 343 1.77 -9.83 15.23
N ASP A 344 1.34 -8.62 14.89
CA ASP A 344 1.06 -7.55 15.83
C ASP A 344 -0.19 -6.78 15.38
N TYR A 345 -0.88 -6.12 16.31
CA TYR A 345 -1.95 -5.19 15.97
C TYR A 345 -1.42 -3.79 15.81
N GLU A 346 -1.94 -3.07 14.82
CA GLU A 346 -1.87 -1.62 14.75
C GLU A 346 -3.27 -1.08 14.50
N LEU A 347 -3.78 -0.30 15.46
CA LEU A 347 -5.11 0.28 15.40
C LEU A 347 -4.98 1.80 15.40
N VAL A 348 -5.94 2.50 14.80
CA VAL A 348 -5.98 3.96 14.88
C VAL A 348 -6.22 4.40 16.32
N ASP A 349 -5.40 5.33 16.81
CA ASP A 349 -5.57 5.89 18.15
C ASP A 349 -6.83 6.75 18.21
N PRO A 350 -7.85 6.41 19.02
CA PRO A 350 -9.08 7.18 19.08
C PRO A 350 -8.89 8.60 19.62
N ASN A 351 -7.81 8.87 20.36
CA ASN A 351 -7.50 10.21 20.89
C ASN A 351 -6.69 11.06 19.92
N GLY A 352 -6.33 10.49 18.78
CA GLY A 352 -5.51 11.10 17.76
C GLY A 352 -6.23 12.02 16.79
N VAL A 353 -7.56 12.00 16.79
CA VAL A 353 -8.39 12.74 15.85
C VAL A 353 -8.22 14.25 16.05
N ILE A 354 -7.87 14.94 14.99
CA ILE A 354 -7.90 16.40 14.93
C ILE A 354 -9.36 16.85 14.99
N THR A 355 -9.74 17.62 16.01
CA THR A 355 -11.13 18.03 16.24
C THR A 355 -11.46 19.40 15.65
N GLU A 356 -10.46 20.23 15.39
CA GLU A 356 -10.57 21.56 14.79
C GLU A 356 -9.50 21.73 13.70
N ASP A 357 -9.73 22.59 12.73
CA ASP A 357 -8.74 22.83 11.67
C ASP A 357 -7.47 23.46 12.25
N GLU A 358 -6.32 22.94 11.85
CA GLU A 358 -5.01 23.39 12.32
C GLU A 358 -4.17 23.91 11.14
N ALA A 359 -3.71 25.16 11.25
CA ALA A 359 -2.90 25.82 10.24
C ALA A 359 -1.41 25.72 10.57
N TYR A 360 -0.62 25.33 9.56
CA TYR A 360 0.81 25.12 9.65
C TYR A 360 1.55 25.99 8.64
N SER A 361 2.66 26.59 9.06
CA SER A 361 3.52 27.31 8.13
C SER A 361 4.17 26.35 7.13
N TRP A 362 4.38 26.80 5.89
CA TRP A 362 5.07 25.98 4.89
C TRP A 362 6.49 25.58 5.30
N ASP A 363 7.19 26.41 6.08
CA ASP A 363 8.52 26.10 6.59
C ASP A 363 8.54 24.88 7.53
N GLU A 364 7.47 24.68 8.32
CA GLU A 364 7.29 23.49 9.17
C GLU A 364 6.98 22.25 8.32
N VAL A 365 6.14 22.42 7.31
CA VAL A 365 5.61 21.34 6.46
C VAL A 365 6.66 20.75 5.52
N VAL A 366 7.58 21.57 4.99
CA VAL A 366 8.68 21.11 4.13
C VAL A 366 9.53 20.02 4.81
N GLY A 367 9.63 20.03 6.14
CA GLY A 367 10.37 19.03 6.91
C GLY A 367 9.69 17.65 6.99
N MET A 368 8.44 17.52 6.54
CA MET A 368 7.66 16.28 6.64
C MET A 368 8.00 15.24 5.55
N GLY A 369 8.67 15.65 4.46
CA GLY A 369 9.10 14.74 3.40
C GLY A 369 9.09 15.37 2.01
N ALA A 370 9.50 14.60 1.00
CA ALA A 370 9.64 15.10 -0.37
C ALA A 370 8.32 15.57 -0.99
N MET A 371 7.21 14.85 -0.75
CA MET A 371 5.88 15.26 -1.19
C MET A 371 5.51 16.65 -0.66
N TYR A 372 5.67 16.87 0.64
CA TYR A 372 5.34 18.14 1.29
C TYR A 372 6.27 19.28 0.85
N LYS A 373 7.55 18.97 0.63
CA LYS A 373 8.50 19.92 0.02
C LYS A 373 8.06 20.33 -1.39
N CYS A 374 7.59 19.37 -2.20
CA CYS A 374 6.99 19.67 -3.50
C CYS A 374 5.78 20.58 -3.33
N MET A 375 4.84 20.24 -2.45
CA MET A 375 3.63 21.03 -2.23
C MET A 375 3.91 22.48 -1.82
N ALA A 376 4.95 22.72 -1.03
CA ALA A 376 5.36 24.07 -0.63
C ALA A 376 5.98 24.89 -1.78
N ASP A 377 6.43 24.24 -2.86
CA ASP A 377 7.05 24.85 -4.03
C ASP A 377 6.02 25.13 -5.13
N ALA A 378 6.02 26.37 -5.65
CA ALA A 378 5.18 26.75 -6.79
C ALA A 378 5.56 26.01 -8.10
N ASN A 379 6.70 25.34 -8.12
CA ASN A 379 7.17 24.50 -9.23
C ASN A 379 7.00 23.00 -8.96
N CYS A 380 6.14 22.59 -8.03
CA CYS A 380 5.81 21.19 -7.83
C CYS A 380 5.48 20.52 -9.17
N SER A 381 6.13 19.41 -9.46
CA SER A 381 6.04 18.68 -10.73
C SER A 381 5.92 17.17 -10.47
N GLU A 382 5.51 16.42 -11.49
CA GLU A 382 5.54 14.96 -11.45
C GLU A 382 6.97 14.48 -11.11
N LYS A 383 7.99 15.06 -11.74
CA LYS A 383 9.40 14.77 -11.44
C LYS A 383 9.79 14.99 -9.98
N SER A 384 9.25 16.02 -9.35
CA SER A 384 9.54 16.32 -7.94
C SER A 384 8.86 15.33 -6.99
N LEU A 385 7.67 14.83 -7.35
CA LEU A 385 6.95 13.82 -6.57
C LEU A 385 7.47 12.40 -6.82
N THR A 386 7.93 12.09 -8.02
CA THR A 386 8.37 10.75 -8.40
C THR A 386 9.88 10.60 -8.18
N ASN A 387 10.30 10.36 -6.93
CA ASN A 387 11.71 10.25 -6.56
C ASN A 387 11.99 9.05 -5.66
N TYR A 388 13.27 8.68 -5.58
CA TYR A 388 13.79 7.75 -4.59
C TYR A 388 14.78 8.49 -3.70
N GLN A 389 14.64 8.36 -2.39
CA GLN A 389 15.53 9.02 -1.44
C GLN A 389 15.83 8.16 -0.23
N VAL A 390 17.08 8.25 0.24
CA VAL A 390 17.51 7.74 1.54
C VAL A 390 17.99 8.94 2.35
N SER A 391 17.44 9.13 3.54
CA SER A 391 17.77 10.27 4.40
C SER A 391 17.88 9.88 5.86
N GLU A 392 18.71 10.60 6.60
CA GLU A 392 18.74 10.56 8.06
C GLU A 392 18.28 11.91 8.60
N ARG A 393 17.40 11.90 9.60
CA ARG A 393 16.91 13.12 10.26
C ARG A 393 16.72 12.90 11.76
N ASP A 394 16.76 13.99 12.51
CA ASP A 394 16.41 14.00 13.94
C ASP A 394 14.94 14.43 14.07
N ASP A 395 14.10 13.54 14.57
CA ASP A 395 12.64 13.74 14.74
C ASP A 395 12.30 14.18 16.18
N SER A 396 13.28 14.71 16.92
CA SER A 396 13.10 15.24 18.27
C SER A 396 12.48 16.64 18.28
N HIS A 397 11.66 16.91 19.30
CA HIS A 397 11.20 18.27 19.56
C HIS A 397 12.24 19.12 20.29
N LYS A 398 12.01 20.44 20.29
CA LYS A 398 12.82 21.38 21.07
C LYS A 398 12.76 20.97 22.56
N ASN A 399 13.93 20.65 23.13
CA ASN A 399 14.13 20.14 24.50
C ASN A 399 13.81 18.66 24.71
N GLU A 400 13.70 17.85 23.65
CA GLU A 400 13.72 16.40 23.76
C GLU A 400 15.12 15.84 23.47
N ARG A 401 15.37 14.61 23.90
CA ARG A 401 16.55 13.86 23.44
C ARG A 401 16.42 13.59 21.95
N SER A 402 17.57 13.60 21.27
CA SER A 402 17.66 13.27 19.84
C SER A 402 16.93 11.95 19.53
N LYS A 403 16.08 11.98 18.50
CA LYS A 403 15.32 10.85 17.97
C LYS A 403 15.75 10.63 16.53
N MET A 404 16.99 10.17 16.37
CA MET A 404 17.59 9.93 15.06
C MET A 404 16.88 8.77 14.38
N LEU A 405 16.58 8.96 13.10
CA LEU A 405 15.98 7.95 12.27
C LEU A 405 16.57 7.97 10.86
N ARG A 406 16.51 6.83 10.18
CA ARG A 406 16.85 6.63 8.78
C ARG A 406 15.59 6.25 8.01
N GLU A 407 15.38 6.90 6.88
CA GLU A 407 14.22 6.69 6.03
C GLU A 407 14.66 6.39 4.59
N THR A 408 14.14 5.30 4.04
CA THR A 408 14.16 5.01 2.61
C THR A 408 12.74 5.23 2.09
N GLN A 409 12.58 6.12 1.11
CA GLN A 409 11.30 6.46 0.52
C GLN A 409 11.36 6.32 -1.00
N SER A 410 10.36 5.66 -1.57
CA SER A 410 10.10 5.62 -3.00
C SER A 410 8.74 6.24 -3.27
N GLY A 411 8.75 7.49 -3.75
CA GLY A 411 7.57 8.22 -4.17
C GLY A 411 7.28 8.01 -5.64
N SER A 412 6.00 7.91 -6.00
CA SER A 412 5.53 7.80 -7.38
C SER A 412 4.20 8.51 -7.55
N TYR A 413 4.20 9.63 -8.28
CA TYR A 413 2.96 10.28 -8.71
C TYR A 413 2.56 9.78 -10.09
N ASP A 414 1.32 9.32 -10.20
CA ASP A 414 0.73 8.85 -11.45
C ASP A 414 -0.29 9.89 -11.96
N PRO A 415 -0.04 10.53 -13.11
CA PRO A 415 -0.91 11.58 -13.64
C PRO A 415 -2.26 11.06 -14.16
N ILE A 416 -2.41 9.76 -14.43
CA ILE A 416 -3.66 9.16 -14.91
C ILE A 416 -4.59 8.86 -13.74
N THR A 417 -4.05 8.30 -12.65
CA THR A 417 -4.83 8.04 -11.42
C THR A 417 -4.98 9.30 -10.56
N ASP A 418 -4.05 10.26 -10.70
CA ASP A 418 -3.86 11.44 -9.83
C ASP A 418 -3.57 11.04 -8.38
N VAL A 419 -2.81 9.95 -8.20
CA VAL A 419 -2.41 9.41 -6.91
C VAL A 419 -0.89 9.49 -6.78
N TYR A 420 -0.43 10.04 -5.66
CA TYR A 420 0.93 9.85 -5.18
C TYR A 420 0.97 8.64 -4.25
N THR A 421 1.71 7.61 -4.66
CA THR A 421 2.00 6.42 -3.85
C THR A 421 3.40 6.56 -3.25
N GLU A 422 3.53 6.33 -1.94
CA GLU A 422 4.82 6.29 -1.26
C GLU A 422 5.00 4.96 -0.53
N THR A 423 6.06 4.25 -0.87
CA THR A 423 6.59 3.14 -0.07
C THR A 423 7.68 3.69 0.85
N ARG A 424 7.60 3.40 2.14
CA ARG A 424 8.54 3.93 3.14
C ARG A 424 9.02 2.85 4.09
N VAL A 425 10.32 2.82 4.30
CA VAL A 425 11.00 2.09 5.38
C VAL A 425 11.58 3.11 6.36
N LYS A 426 11.23 2.98 7.64
CA LYS A 426 11.66 3.88 8.72
C LYS A 426 12.38 3.09 9.80
N GLU A 427 13.66 3.36 10.02
CA GLU A 427 14.49 2.76 11.07
C GLU A 427 14.81 3.79 12.17
N TYR A 428 14.60 3.42 13.42
CA TYR A 428 15.01 4.23 14.58
C TYR A 428 16.46 3.93 14.94
N LEU A 429 17.32 4.95 14.93
CA LEU A 429 18.77 4.78 15.14
C LEU A 429 19.21 4.92 16.60
N ASN A 430 18.34 5.47 17.46
CA ASN A 430 18.63 5.67 18.88
C ASN A 430 17.35 5.61 19.75
N GLY A 431 17.54 5.83 21.06
CA GLY A 431 16.45 5.80 22.05
C GLY A 431 15.95 4.39 22.35
N ASN A 432 14.78 4.31 23.00
CA ASN A 432 14.18 3.04 23.44
C ASN A 432 13.72 2.16 22.27
N ASN A 433 13.59 2.73 21.08
CA ASN A 433 13.16 2.04 19.87
C ASN A 433 14.32 1.73 18.93
N LYS A 434 15.59 1.85 19.37
CA LYS A 434 16.75 1.61 18.51
C LYS A 434 16.63 0.26 17.79
N GLY A 435 16.86 0.25 16.48
CA GLY A 435 16.78 -0.92 15.61
C GLY A 435 15.36 -1.34 15.24
N ARG A 436 14.32 -0.67 15.74
CA ARG A 436 12.95 -0.87 15.28
C ARG A 436 12.82 -0.33 13.85
N ILE A 437 12.20 -1.12 13.00
CA ILE A 437 11.94 -0.80 11.59
C ILE A 437 10.43 -0.82 11.37
N ALA A 438 9.90 0.16 10.64
CA ALA A 438 8.52 0.16 10.20
C ALA A 438 8.46 0.31 8.67
N GLU A 439 7.73 -0.59 8.03
CA GLU A 439 7.45 -0.51 6.60
C GLU A 439 5.99 -0.13 6.39
N SER A 440 5.75 0.79 5.46
CA SER A 440 4.40 1.29 5.19
C SER A 440 4.26 1.66 3.72
N ILE A 441 3.00 1.66 3.28
CA ILE A 441 2.58 2.23 2.02
C ILE A 441 1.54 3.32 2.29
N SER A 442 1.59 4.41 1.53
CA SER A 442 0.60 5.48 1.61
C SER A 442 0.19 5.98 0.23
N PHE A 443 -1.01 6.52 0.17
CA PHE A 443 -1.65 7.04 -1.02
C PHE A 443 -2.19 8.44 -0.72
N THR A 444 -1.74 9.43 -1.46
CA THR A 444 -2.22 10.81 -1.33
C THR A 444 -2.82 11.25 -2.65
N TYR A 445 -4.02 11.82 -2.62
CA TYR A 445 -4.73 12.26 -3.82
C TYR A 445 -5.63 13.46 -3.55
N PRO A 446 -5.85 14.31 -4.57
CA PRO A 446 -6.69 15.49 -4.44
C PRO A 446 -8.18 15.15 -4.52
N VAL A 447 -8.98 15.86 -3.72
CA VAL A 447 -10.45 15.87 -3.71
C VAL A 447 -10.96 17.31 -3.76
N GLU A 448 -12.14 17.52 -4.32
CA GLU A 448 -12.65 18.88 -4.59
C GLU A 448 -13.03 19.64 -3.31
N LYS A 449 -13.41 18.94 -2.25
CA LYS A 449 -13.80 19.54 -0.96
C LYS A 449 -13.58 18.58 0.21
N VAL A 450 -13.53 19.16 1.41
CA VAL A 450 -13.47 18.40 2.67
C VAL A 450 -14.69 17.47 2.79
N GLY A 451 -14.44 16.22 3.16
CA GLY A 451 -15.46 15.18 3.31
C GLY A 451 -15.70 14.34 2.05
N ASP A 452 -15.15 14.74 0.91
CA ASP A 452 -15.10 13.87 -0.28
C ASP A 452 -13.97 12.85 -0.16
N ASP A 453 -14.16 11.72 -0.83
CA ASP A 453 -13.17 10.64 -0.91
C ASP A 453 -13.32 9.85 -2.21
N ARG A 454 -12.27 9.15 -2.62
CA ARG A 454 -12.21 8.34 -3.84
C ARG A 454 -12.05 6.86 -3.48
N HIS A 455 -12.57 6.00 -4.35
CA HIS A 455 -12.68 4.58 -4.06
C HIS A 455 -12.42 3.76 -5.33
N VAL A 456 -11.90 2.55 -5.13
CA VAL A 456 -11.96 1.50 -6.13
C VAL A 456 -13.35 0.90 -6.09
N ASP A 457 -14.03 0.83 -7.24
CA ASP A 457 -15.33 0.16 -7.37
C ASP A 457 -15.13 -1.22 -8.01
N PHE A 458 -15.48 -2.26 -7.25
CA PHE A 458 -15.28 -3.64 -7.70
C PHE A 458 -16.26 -4.05 -8.81
N ILE A 459 -17.35 -3.30 -9.05
CA ILE A 459 -18.35 -3.65 -10.06
C ILE A 459 -17.70 -3.96 -11.42
N GLY A 460 -18.08 -5.11 -11.97
CA GLY A 460 -17.54 -5.65 -13.22
C GLY A 460 -16.98 -7.06 -13.06
N SER A 461 -16.33 -7.53 -14.13
CA SER A 461 -15.70 -8.85 -14.17
C SER A 461 -14.21 -8.77 -13.87
N TRP A 462 -13.73 -9.71 -13.08
CA TRP A 462 -12.33 -9.85 -12.70
C TRP A 462 -11.90 -11.29 -12.98
N LYS A 463 -10.77 -11.45 -13.67
CA LYS A 463 -10.09 -12.74 -13.75
C LYS A 463 -9.41 -12.99 -12.40
N ALA A 464 -9.73 -14.12 -11.78
CA ALA A 464 -9.12 -14.59 -10.55
C ALA A 464 -8.16 -15.75 -10.87
N THR A 465 -7.00 -15.75 -10.22
CA THR A 465 -6.04 -16.84 -10.26
C THR A 465 -5.69 -17.25 -8.83
N ALA A 466 -5.88 -18.52 -8.50
CA ALA A 466 -5.62 -19.07 -7.17
C ALA A 466 -4.47 -20.07 -7.18
N LEU A 467 -3.61 -19.97 -6.17
CA LEU A 467 -2.44 -20.79 -5.93
C LEU A 467 -2.44 -21.29 -4.48
N ASN A 468 -1.91 -22.50 -4.27
CA ASN A 468 -1.72 -23.06 -2.94
C ASN A 468 -0.29 -23.58 -2.75
N PRO A 469 0.41 -23.19 -1.67
CA PRO A 469 1.79 -23.62 -1.41
C PRO A 469 1.99 -25.14 -1.31
N LEU A 470 0.95 -25.93 -1.03
CA LEU A 470 1.02 -27.39 -0.96
C LEU A 470 1.05 -28.06 -2.35
N CYS A 471 0.65 -27.34 -3.39
CA CYS A 471 0.58 -27.81 -4.78
C CYS A 471 0.91 -26.65 -5.73
N PRO A 472 2.15 -26.14 -5.69
CA PRO A 472 2.55 -24.99 -6.49
C PRO A 472 2.35 -25.19 -8.01
N GLU A 473 2.29 -26.43 -8.48
CA GLU A 473 2.00 -26.79 -9.86
C GLU A 473 0.53 -26.64 -10.28
N MET A 474 -0.40 -26.49 -9.33
CA MET A 474 -1.83 -26.35 -9.59
C MET A 474 -2.24 -24.88 -9.53
N VAL A 475 -2.70 -24.37 -10.66
CA VAL A 475 -3.21 -23.00 -10.80
C VAL A 475 -4.67 -23.10 -11.20
N ALA A 476 -5.57 -22.55 -10.38
CA ALA A 476 -6.99 -22.45 -10.74
C ALA A 476 -7.29 -21.08 -11.32
N GLU A 477 -8.05 -21.03 -12.42
CA GLU A 477 -8.52 -19.79 -13.02
C GLU A 477 -10.06 -19.66 -12.98
N ALA A 478 -10.54 -18.51 -12.51
CA ALA A 478 -11.95 -18.20 -12.36
C ALA A 478 -12.30 -16.79 -12.86
N THR A 479 -13.60 -16.53 -13.02
CA THR A 479 -14.16 -15.20 -13.27
C THR A 479 -15.07 -14.80 -12.13
N PHE A 480 -14.70 -13.70 -11.47
CA PHE A 480 -15.45 -13.08 -10.37
C PHE A 480 -16.22 -11.89 -10.93
N THR A 481 -17.55 -11.94 -10.85
CA THR A 481 -18.42 -10.87 -11.35
C THR A 481 -19.08 -10.15 -10.17
N PHE A 482 -18.60 -8.95 -9.87
CA PHE A 482 -19.17 -8.09 -8.85
C PHE A 482 -20.32 -7.26 -9.44
N ARG A 483 -21.47 -7.32 -8.79
CA ARG A 483 -22.71 -6.62 -9.14
C ARG A 483 -23.00 -5.55 -8.08
N GLU A 484 -24.12 -4.85 -8.20
CA GLU A 484 -24.52 -3.84 -7.20
C GLU A 484 -24.78 -4.44 -5.80
N THR A 485 -25.17 -5.71 -5.74
CA THR A 485 -25.64 -6.40 -4.52
C THR A 485 -24.67 -7.43 -3.96
N GLY A 486 -23.73 -7.94 -4.77
CA GLY A 486 -22.89 -9.07 -4.38
C GLY A 486 -21.93 -9.54 -5.48
N LEU A 487 -21.42 -10.74 -5.31
CA LEU A 487 -20.42 -11.39 -6.16
C LEU A 487 -20.97 -12.73 -6.67
N THR A 488 -20.79 -13.02 -7.96
CA THR A 488 -20.94 -14.38 -8.51
C THR A 488 -19.60 -14.89 -9.03
N MET A 489 -19.26 -16.14 -8.74
CA MET A 489 -18.01 -16.77 -9.16
C MET A 489 -18.28 -17.91 -10.16
N SER A 490 -17.39 -18.10 -11.12
CA SER A 490 -17.47 -19.17 -12.13
C SER A 490 -16.07 -19.59 -12.56
N GLY A 491 -15.90 -20.83 -13.03
CA GLY A 491 -14.59 -21.38 -13.39
C GLY A 491 -14.02 -22.28 -12.28
N GLU A 492 -12.69 -22.36 -12.19
CA GLU A 492 -11.99 -23.30 -11.33
C GLU A 492 -11.79 -22.76 -9.91
N GLU A 493 -11.98 -23.62 -8.93
CA GLU A 493 -11.67 -23.36 -7.52
C GLU A 493 -10.58 -24.33 -7.05
N LEU A 494 -9.52 -23.79 -6.42
CA LEU A 494 -8.44 -24.60 -5.87
C LEU A 494 -8.73 -24.94 -4.40
N ASN A 495 -8.94 -26.21 -4.13
CA ASN A 495 -9.28 -26.73 -2.81
C ASN A 495 -8.19 -27.64 -2.24
N THR A 496 -8.22 -27.83 -0.92
CA THR A 496 -7.33 -28.76 -0.21
C THR A 496 -8.12 -29.72 0.68
N ASN A 497 -7.63 -30.95 0.79
CA ASN A 497 -8.14 -31.96 1.72
C ASN A 497 -7.01 -32.86 2.23
N GLU A 498 -7.35 -33.92 2.97
CA GLU A 498 -6.38 -34.89 3.52
C GLU A 498 -5.50 -35.58 2.46
N ASN A 499 -5.95 -35.66 1.20
CA ASN A 499 -5.23 -36.28 0.08
C ASN A 499 -4.41 -35.28 -0.74
N GLY A 500 -4.39 -34.00 -0.36
CA GLY A 500 -3.70 -32.93 -1.06
C GLY A 500 -4.65 -31.94 -1.75
N CYS A 501 -4.15 -31.27 -2.77
CA CYS A 501 -4.93 -30.30 -3.53
C CYS A 501 -5.77 -30.95 -4.62
N TYR A 502 -6.87 -30.30 -4.98
CA TYR A 502 -7.70 -30.65 -6.13
C TYR A 502 -8.41 -29.41 -6.68
N ILE A 503 -8.70 -29.43 -7.98
CA ILE A 503 -9.51 -28.39 -8.62
C ILE A 503 -10.96 -28.86 -8.68
N SER A 504 -11.86 -28.01 -8.22
CA SER A 504 -13.31 -28.11 -8.42
C SER A 504 -13.79 -26.95 -9.29
N THR A 505 -15.10 -26.83 -9.46
CA THR A 505 -15.73 -25.70 -10.13
C THR A 505 -16.49 -24.89 -9.09
N TYR A 506 -16.38 -23.57 -9.14
CA TYR A 506 -17.20 -22.69 -8.32
C TYR A 506 -18.69 -22.97 -8.55
N GLU A 507 -19.46 -22.95 -7.46
CA GLU A 507 -20.91 -22.92 -7.55
C GLU A 507 -21.34 -21.52 -8.03
N GLU A 508 -22.16 -21.47 -9.10
CA GLU A 508 -22.70 -20.21 -9.62
C GLU A 508 -23.82 -19.69 -8.70
N GLU A 509 -23.44 -19.24 -7.51
CA GLU A 509 -24.30 -18.57 -6.53
C GLU A 509 -23.91 -17.10 -6.36
N GLU A 510 -24.88 -16.28 -5.95
CA GLU A 510 -24.65 -14.87 -5.61
C GLU A 510 -24.36 -14.73 -4.11
N TYR A 511 -23.15 -14.29 -3.77
CA TYR A 511 -22.73 -13.98 -2.41
C TYR A 511 -22.95 -12.50 -2.11
N PRO A 512 -23.84 -12.14 -1.18
CA PRO A 512 -24.12 -10.75 -0.88
C PRO A 512 -22.98 -10.10 -0.10
N TYR A 513 -22.80 -8.79 -0.29
CA TYR A 513 -21.66 -8.07 0.27
C TYR A 513 -21.54 -8.12 1.80
N ASN A 514 -22.66 -8.22 2.53
CA ASN A 514 -22.66 -8.33 3.99
C ASN A 514 -22.10 -9.67 4.48
N GLU A 515 -22.29 -10.76 3.72
CA GLU A 515 -21.69 -12.06 4.04
C GLU A 515 -20.18 -12.03 3.81
N LEU A 516 -19.75 -11.53 2.66
CA LEU A 516 -18.32 -11.31 2.34
C LEU A 516 -17.64 -10.39 3.35
N ALA A 517 -18.33 -9.33 3.80
CA ALA A 517 -17.82 -8.42 4.82
C ALA A 517 -17.64 -9.08 6.18
N GLY A 518 -18.41 -10.11 6.51
CA GLY A 518 -18.26 -10.92 7.72
C GLY A 518 -16.99 -11.78 7.73
N MET A 519 -16.37 -11.96 6.56
CA MET A 519 -15.16 -12.74 6.36
C MET A 519 -13.94 -11.82 6.19
N ASP A 520 -13.24 -11.94 5.07
CA ASP A 520 -12.00 -11.26 4.73
C ASP A 520 -12.16 -10.03 3.83
N TYR A 521 -13.23 -9.96 3.03
CA TYR A 521 -13.60 -8.75 2.26
C TYR A 521 -14.27 -7.70 3.16
N TRP A 522 -13.64 -7.46 4.32
CA TRP A 522 -14.22 -6.79 5.47
C TRP A 522 -14.71 -5.37 5.21
N TRP A 523 -14.19 -4.71 4.17
CA TRP A 523 -14.54 -3.35 3.79
C TRP A 523 -15.89 -3.24 3.08
N PHE A 524 -16.43 -4.32 2.53
CA PHE A 524 -17.71 -4.23 1.82
C PHE A 524 -18.81 -3.75 2.77
N GLY A 525 -19.56 -2.74 2.33
CA GLY A 525 -20.58 -2.07 3.16
C GLY A 525 -20.05 -1.13 4.26
N THR A 526 -18.73 -1.02 4.48
CA THR A 526 -18.16 -0.10 5.48
C THR A 526 -18.09 1.35 4.99
N ASN A 527 -18.04 1.55 3.67
CA ASN A 527 -17.92 2.86 3.05
C ASN A 527 -19.28 3.46 2.72
N LYS A 528 -19.51 4.72 3.13
CA LYS A 528 -20.73 5.47 2.80
C LYS A 528 -20.94 5.66 1.29
N ALA A 529 -19.87 5.54 0.49
CA ALA A 529 -19.90 5.72 -0.96
C ALA A 529 -20.56 4.56 -1.73
N GLY A 530 -20.74 3.39 -1.10
CA GLY A 530 -21.34 2.20 -1.73
C GLY A 530 -20.79 0.89 -1.18
N ALA A 531 -21.58 -0.18 -1.26
CA ALA A 531 -21.22 -1.48 -0.69
C ALA A 531 -20.04 -2.16 -1.40
N SER A 532 -19.90 -1.96 -2.72
CA SER A 532 -18.83 -2.52 -3.57
C SER A 532 -17.50 -1.76 -3.52
N LYS A 533 -17.41 -0.70 -2.72
CA LYS A 533 -16.32 0.28 -2.78
C LYS A 533 -15.31 0.10 -1.66
N ALA A 534 -14.05 0.30 -1.99
CA ALA A 534 -12.94 0.24 -1.04
C ALA A 534 -12.02 1.47 -1.17
N THR A 535 -11.47 1.93 -0.04
CA THR A 535 -10.34 2.87 -0.05
C THR A 535 -9.02 2.14 -0.27
N LEU A 536 -7.97 2.85 -0.68
CA LEU A 536 -6.68 2.22 -1.01
C LEU A 536 -5.97 1.62 0.21
N ASP A 537 -6.13 2.18 1.40
CA ASP A 537 -5.63 1.60 2.65
C ASP A 537 -6.33 0.26 2.98
N GLN A 538 -7.64 0.16 2.77
CA GLN A 538 -8.38 -1.09 2.97
C GLN A 538 -7.83 -2.20 2.07
N LEU A 539 -7.55 -1.87 0.81
CA LEU A 539 -6.96 -2.80 -0.16
C LEU A 539 -5.46 -3.07 0.03
N ASN A 540 -4.84 -2.46 1.05
CA ASN A 540 -3.45 -2.71 1.45
C ASN A 540 -3.34 -3.02 2.95
N SER A 541 -4.43 -3.50 3.54
CA SER A 541 -4.53 -3.85 4.96
C SER A 541 -4.41 -5.36 5.19
N THR A 542 -4.39 -5.75 6.47
CA THR A 542 -4.47 -7.15 6.89
C THR A 542 -5.63 -7.31 7.86
N VAL A 543 -6.44 -8.34 7.64
CA VAL A 543 -7.59 -8.70 8.48
C VAL A 543 -7.44 -10.10 9.05
N ARG A 544 -7.87 -10.30 10.29
CA ARG A 544 -8.04 -11.61 10.90
C ARG A 544 -9.52 -11.94 11.04
N TRP A 545 -9.90 -13.18 10.71
CA TRP A 545 -11.27 -13.68 10.81
C TRP A 545 -11.28 -15.18 11.10
N ASN A 546 -12.45 -15.75 11.34
CA ASN A 546 -12.61 -17.15 11.70
C ASN A 546 -13.45 -17.86 10.64
N ASP A 547 -12.84 -18.79 9.92
CA ASP A 547 -13.47 -19.62 8.89
C ASP A 547 -14.03 -20.90 9.49
N ARG A 548 -14.75 -20.73 10.59
CA ARG A 548 -15.39 -21.82 11.34
C ARG A 548 -16.87 -21.83 10.99
N ASP A 549 -17.38 -22.99 10.62
CA ASP A 549 -18.81 -23.17 10.40
C ASP A 549 -19.59 -23.13 11.73
N ASP A 550 -20.88 -22.75 11.67
CA ASP A 550 -21.74 -22.64 12.85
C ASP A 550 -21.85 -23.94 13.69
N ASN A 551 -21.61 -25.09 13.07
CA ASN A 551 -21.68 -26.41 13.69
C ASN A 551 -20.31 -26.93 14.21
N GLU A 552 -19.23 -26.18 13.98
CA GLU A 552 -17.88 -26.55 14.41
C GLU A 552 -17.54 -25.94 15.77
N ASN A 553 -16.84 -26.73 16.60
CA ASN A 553 -16.41 -26.27 17.93
C ASN A 553 -14.96 -25.77 17.96
N GLN A 554 -14.22 -25.97 16.87
CA GLN A 554 -12.81 -25.60 16.77
C GLN A 554 -12.70 -24.36 15.89
N ASP A 555 -11.98 -23.34 16.36
CA ASP A 555 -11.72 -22.16 15.54
C ASP A 555 -10.74 -22.50 14.39
N ASN A 556 -10.98 -21.86 13.26
CA ASN A 556 -10.17 -21.94 12.05
C ASN A 556 -9.78 -20.52 11.64
N PHE A 557 -8.84 -19.93 12.38
CA PHE A 557 -8.43 -18.55 12.15
C PHE A 557 -7.67 -18.42 10.84
N LYS A 558 -8.09 -17.44 10.04
CA LYS A 558 -7.45 -17.02 8.80
C LYS A 558 -7.02 -15.56 8.93
N ILE A 559 -5.83 -15.27 8.41
CA ILE A 559 -5.31 -13.91 8.31
C ILE A 559 -5.16 -13.60 6.83
N ASN A 560 -5.93 -12.63 6.35
CA ASN A 560 -5.89 -12.19 4.97
C ASN A 560 -5.17 -10.86 4.84
N ARG A 561 -4.12 -10.84 4.02
CA ARG A 561 -3.36 -9.63 3.69
C ARG A 561 -3.63 -9.23 2.25
N PHE A 562 -3.84 -7.95 2.03
CA PHE A 562 -4.17 -7.38 0.73
C PHE A 562 -3.05 -6.48 0.21
N SER A 563 -2.91 -6.42 -1.11
CA SER A 563 -2.03 -5.46 -1.78
C SER A 563 -2.66 -5.02 -3.09
N TYR A 564 -2.74 -3.70 -3.29
CA TYR A 564 -3.34 -3.10 -4.47
C TYR A 564 -2.66 -1.78 -4.82
N ILE A 565 -2.19 -1.67 -6.06
CA ILE A 565 -1.70 -0.41 -6.62
C ILE A 565 -2.68 0.08 -7.67
N PRO A 566 -3.24 1.30 -7.52
CA PRO A 566 -4.25 1.79 -8.44
C PRO A 566 -3.65 2.01 -9.84
N ALA A 567 -4.43 1.67 -10.86
CA ALA A 567 -4.14 2.01 -12.25
C ALA A 567 -5.43 2.42 -12.97
N GLY A 568 -5.29 3.26 -13.99
CA GLY A 568 -6.42 3.83 -14.71
C GLY A 568 -7.16 4.93 -13.94
N SER A 569 -7.93 5.76 -14.64
CA SER A 569 -8.58 6.93 -14.05
C SER A 569 -9.61 6.60 -12.96
N ASN A 570 -10.21 5.40 -13.03
CA ASN A 570 -11.18 4.89 -12.04
C ASN A 570 -10.53 4.04 -10.94
N TRP A 571 -9.20 3.89 -10.95
CA TRP A 571 -8.42 3.07 -10.02
C TRP A 571 -8.80 1.59 -10.01
N ASP A 572 -9.46 1.08 -11.04
CA ASP A 572 -10.00 -0.28 -11.11
C ASP A 572 -9.22 -1.20 -12.05
N GLN A 573 -8.11 -0.70 -12.62
CA GLN A 573 -7.27 -1.46 -13.54
C GLN A 573 -6.03 -2.06 -12.85
N GLY A 574 -5.79 -1.75 -11.58
CA GLY A 574 -4.70 -2.34 -10.81
C GLY A 574 -4.88 -3.84 -10.58
N ILE A 575 -3.85 -4.49 -10.04
CA ILE A 575 -3.89 -5.90 -9.67
C ILE A 575 -4.08 -6.02 -8.16
N PHE A 576 -5.10 -6.78 -7.78
CA PHE A 576 -5.41 -7.05 -6.38
C PHE A 576 -4.85 -8.40 -5.98
N TYR A 577 -3.97 -8.40 -4.98
CA TYR A 577 -3.42 -9.60 -4.39
C TYR A 577 -4.04 -9.83 -3.02
N ARG A 578 -4.52 -11.05 -2.78
CA ARG A 578 -5.04 -11.53 -1.50
C ARG A 578 -4.22 -12.74 -1.07
N PHE A 579 -3.53 -12.61 0.05
CA PHE A 579 -2.77 -13.70 0.67
C PHE A 579 -3.54 -14.22 1.88
N THR A 580 -3.67 -15.53 2.00
CA THR A 580 -4.24 -16.18 3.20
C THR A 580 -3.12 -16.83 3.98
N LEU A 581 -2.99 -16.47 5.25
CA LEU A 581 -2.00 -16.97 6.20
C LEU A 581 -2.71 -17.65 7.38
N ASN A 582 -2.04 -18.60 8.03
CA ASN A 582 -2.48 -19.18 9.30
C ASN A 582 -1.84 -18.48 10.51
N ASP A 583 -2.20 -18.88 11.73
CA ASP A 583 -1.69 -18.29 12.98
C ASP A 583 -0.15 -18.35 13.15
N ASN A 584 0.54 -19.21 12.39
CA ASN A 584 2.00 -19.31 12.40
C ASN A 584 2.67 -18.40 11.36
N GLY A 585 1.90 -17.59 10.62
CA GLY A 585 2.43 -16.79 9.51
C GLY A 585 2.69 -17.58 8.24
N ASN A 586 2.36 -18.87 8.21
CA ASN A 586 2.54 -19.67 7.01
C ASN A 586 1.43 -19.34 6.03
N LYS A 587 1.82 -19.00 4.80
CA LYS A 587 0.88 -18.85 3.71
C LYS A 587 0.24 -20.19 3.35
N ILE A 588 -1.07 -20.17 3.16
CA ILE A 588 -1.88 -21.32 2.79
C ILE A 588 -2.64 -21.12 1.46
N ALA A 589 -2.80 -19.88 0.99
CA ALA A 589 -3.35 -19.60 -0.34
C ALA A 589 -2.94 -18.20 -0.82
N THR A 590 -2.87 -18.03 -2.14
CA THR A 590 -2.80 -16.74 -2.82
C THR A 590 -3.89 -16.66 -3.87
N GLU A 591 -4.60 -15.54 -3.92
CA GLU A 591 -5.56 -15.21 -4.96
C GLU A 591 -5.19 -13.86 -5.57
N THR A 592 -5.18 -13.79 -6.89
CA THR A 592 -4.90 -12.55 -7.63
C THR A 592 -6.10 -12.22 -8.50
N LEU A 593 -6.62 -11.00 -8.39
CA LEU A 593 -7.73 -10.49 -9.19
C LEU A 593 -7.25 -9.37 -10.11
N ARG A 594 -7.65 -9.45 -11.38
CA ARG A 594 -7.43 -8.40 -12.38
C ARG A 594 -8.72 -8.14 -13.14
N LYS A 595 -9.13 -6.87 -13.26
CA LYS A 595 -10.31 -6.49 -14.04
C LYS A 595 -10.14 -6.85 -15.52
N ILE A 596 -11.19 -7.36 -16.13
CA ILE A 596 -11.23 -7.75 -17.55
C ILE A 596 -12.39 -7.07 -18.26
N VAL A 597 -12.26 -6.90 -19.58
CA VAL A 597 -13.34 -6.40 -20.43
C VAL A 597 -14.20 -7.59 -20.83
N ASN A 598 -15.51 -7.51 -20.60
CA ASN A 598 -16.48 -8.51 -21.07
C ASN A 598 -16.77 -8.37 -22.56
#